data_AF-A0A6V7L1G1-F1
#
_entry.id   AF-A0A6V7L1G1-F1
#
_cell.length_a   1.000
_cell.length_b   1.000
_cell.length_c   1.000
_cell.angle_alpha   90.00
_cell.angle_beta   90.00
_cell.angle_gamma   90.00
#
_symmetry.space_group_name_H-M   'P 1'
#
loop_
_entity.id
_entity.type
_entity.pdbx_description
1 polymer ?
#
loop_
_entity_poly.entity_id
_entity_poly.type
_entity_poly.pdbx_seq_one_letter_code
_entity_poly.pdbx_strand_id
1 'polypeptide(L)'
;GKDEHRKGLLHMKMAEGAKLQMCYLLHHLCDIQLRHRVESIISFSHDFVGELQTDQLRRYIEIKQSDLPSAVAAKKTKEFRCPPREQMNSILSFKNLEDDDPENMPCGEDILNRMNEFHSELMSYVSLHALQEAAEAAQDVEEIEKPGAMRRVLNMITNSTKESTDTEKQKLPEPEPEKKTPEEVFRKVLISTIVQWAEELQIETPKLVREMFSLLVRQYDTVGELIRALEKTYVTNSKTRADVAQMWVGLSQIRALLPVQMSQEEEELVRERLWKLVNNHTFFQHPDLIRVLRIHENVMAIMINTLGRRSQAQSDAQAQAQAAEGGEAAAKEKDTSHEMVVACCRFLCYFCRTSRQNQKAMFDHFDFLLENSNILLSRPSLRGSTPLDVAYSSLMENTELALALREHYLEKIAVYLSRCGLQSNSELVEKGYPDLGWDPVEGERYLDFLRFCVWVN
;
A
#
# COMPACT_ATOMS: atom_id res chain seq x y z
N GLY A 1 10.26 49.60 -7.98
CA GLY A 1 9.40 49.27 -6.82
C GLY A 1 10.14 48.34 -5.87
N LYS A 2 9.82 48.34 -4.56
CA LYS A 2 10.57 47.58 -3.52
C LYS A 2 10.69 46.06 -3.75
N ASP A 3 9.98 45.49 -4.73
CA ASP A 3 10.04 44.08 -5.11
C ASP A 3 10.63 43.79 -6.51
N GLU A 4 11.09 44.79 -7.28
CA GLU A 4 11.65 44.57 -8.63
C GLU A 4 12.94 43.73 -8.64
N HIS A 5 13.60 43.56 -7.49
CA HIS A 5 14.84 42.79 -7.34
C HIS A 5 14.66 41.41 -6.71
N ARG A 6 13.43 40.95 -6.45
CA ARG A 6 13.15 39.58 -5.96
C ARG A 6 12.43 38.76 -7.04
N LYS A 7 13.09 38.54 -8.18
CA LYS A 7 12.60 37.55 -9.15
C LYS A 7 12.59 36.18 -8.47
N GLY A 8 11.41 35.60 -8.30
CA GLY A 8 11.26 34.25 -7.77
C GLY A 8 11.88 33.23 -8.73
N LEU A 9 12.38 32.12 -8.19
CA LEU A 9 13.09 31.09 -8.97
C LEU A 9 12.29 30.56 -10.17
N LEU A 10 10.98 30.44 -10.03
CA LEU A 10 10.06 29.97 -11.07
C LEU A 10 9.82 30.99 -12.19
N HIS A 11 10.15 32.26 -11.98
CA HIS A 11 10.01 33.32 -12.99
C HIS A 11 11.27 33.46 -13.87
N MET A 12 12.33 32.70 -13.58
CA MET A 12 13.53 32.67 -14.40
C MET A 12 13.33 31.71 -15.57
N LYS A 13 13.86 32.06 -16.75
CA LYS A 13 13.91 31.12 -17.88
C LYS A 13 14.89 29.99 -17.54
N MET A 14 14.37 28.81 -17.27
CA MET A 14 15.14 27.62 -16.89
C MET A 14 15.31 26.69 -18.10
N ALA A 15 16.52 26.15 -18.27
CA ALA A 15 16.76 25.05 -19.22
C ALA A 15 16.04 23.77 -18.78
N GLU A 16 15.77 22.84 -19.70
CA GLU A 16 15.00 21.61 -19.41
C GLU A 16 15.61 20.80 -18.25
N GLY A 17 16.92 20.66 -18.19
CA GLY A 17 17.59 19.95 -17.09
C GLY A 17 17.34 20.59 -15.73
N ALA A 18 17.24 21.92 -15.66
CA ALA A 18 16.93 22.65 -14.45
C ALA A 18 15.44 22.55 -14.10
N LYS A 19 14.53 22.57 -15.09
CA LYS A 19 13.10 22.29 -14.91
C LYS A 19 12.89 20.88 -14.31
N LEU A 20 13.65 19.88 -14.77
CA LEU A 20 13.58 18.52 -14.24
C LEU A 20 13.97 18.45 -12.75
N GLN A 21 15.08 19.08 -12.36
CA GLN A 21 15.48 19.13 -10.95
C GLN A 21 14.46 19.91 -10.10
N MET A 22 13.84 20.95 -10.67
CA MET A 22 12.75 21.66 -10.02
C MET A 22 11.53 20.76 -9.80
N CYS A 23 11.17 19.92 -10.77
CA CYS A 23 10.09 18.93 -10.61
C CYS A 23 10.35 18.00 -9.42
N TYR A 24 11.58 17.50 -9.25
CA TYR A 24 11.92 16.66 -8.09
C TYR A 24 11.79 17.40 -6.76
N LEU A 25 12.19 18.68 -6.71
CA LEU A 25 12.00 19.51 -5.51
C LEU A 25 10.51 19.70 -5.20
N LEU A 26 9.69 20.01 -6.22
CA LEU A 26 8.25 20.18 -6.06
C LEU A 26 7.57 18.86 -5.61
N HIS A 27 8.01 17.72 -6.14
CA HIS A 27 7.55 16.41 -5.69
C HIS A 27 7.82 16.21 -4.20
N HIS A 28 9.01 16.55 -3.73
CA HIS A 28 9.35 16.45 -2.31
C HIS A 28 8.47 17.35 -1.43
N LEU A 29 8.14 18.57 -1.88
CA LEU A 29 7.21 19.46 -1.17
C LEU A 29 5.80 18.88 -1.10
N CYS A 30 5.31 18.29 -2.19
CA CYS A 30 4.02 17.60 -2.20
C CYS A 30 4.02 16.39 -1.24
N ASP A 31 5.12 15.64 -1.16
CA ASP A 31 5.25 14.52 -0.21
C ASP A 31 5.18 14.98 1.25
N ILE A 32 5.79 16.13 1.57
CA ILE A 32 5.72 16.73 2.91
C ILE A 32 4.28 17.14 3.25
N GLN A 33 3.58 17.79 2.32
CA GLN A 33 2.16 18.15 2.50
C GLN A 33 1.30 16.91 2.74
N LEU A 34 1.44 15.89 1.88
CA LEU A 34 0.72 14.62 2.02
C LEU A 34 0.99 13.97 3.39
N ARG A 35 2.25 13.95 3.82
CA ARG A 35 2.64 13.42 5.13
C ARG A 35 1.96 14.16 6.27
N HIS A 36 1.95 15.50 6.25
CA HIS A 36 1.27 16.30 7.27
C HIS A 36 -0.24 16.04 7.30
N ARG A 37 -0.89 15.88 6.14
CA ARG A 37 -2.31 15.51 6.08
C ARG A 37 -2.57 14.15 6.72
N VAL A 38 -1.75 13.15 6.41
CA VAL A 38 -1.85 11.81 7.03
C VAL A 38 -1.60 11.88 8.55
N GLU A 39 -0.59 12.62 9.00
CA GLU A 39 -0.30 12.80 10.44
C GLU A 39 -1.47 13.49 11.17
N SER A 40 -2.12 14.49 10.55
CA SER A 40 -3.32 15.13 11.09
C SER A 40 -4.49 14.15 11.23
N ILE A 41 -4.74 13.32 10.22
CA ILE A 41 -5.78 12.27 10.27
C ILE A 41 -5.50 11.28 11.39
N ILE A 42 -4.25 10.84 11.56
CA ILE A 42 -3.86 9.92 12.63
C ILE A 42 -4.10 10.57 14.00
N SER A 43 -3.67 11.82 14.17
CA SER A 43 -3.84 12.55 15.44
C SER A 43 -5.31 12.69 15.79
N PHE A 44 -6.15 13.11 14.84
CA PHE A 44 -7.59 13.19 15.03
C PHE A 44 -8.19 11.83 15.39
N SER A 45 -7.82 10.78 14.64
CA SER A 45 -8.36 9.42 14.84
C SER A 45 -8.00 8.85 16.21
N HIS A 46 -6.79 9.12 16.71
CA HIS A 46 -6.36 8.67 18.03
C HIS A 46 -7.25 9.24 19.14
N ASP A 47 -7.46 10.55 19.13
CA ASP A 47 -8.25 11.24 20.15
C ASP A 47 -9.74 10.89 20.02
N PHE A 48 -10.25 10.86 18.78
CA PHE A 48 -11.62 10.49 18.47
C PHE A 48 -11.96 9.07 18.96
N VAL A 49 -11.09 8.08 18.68
CA VAL A 49 -11.32 6.69 19.14
C VAL A 49 -11.26 6.59 20.67
N GLY A 50 -10.40 7.36 21.33
CA GLY A 50 -10.33 7.39 22.79
C GLY A 50 -11.62 7.92 23.44
N GLU A 51 -12.18 9.00 22.89
CA GLU A 51 -13.45 9.55 23.33
C GLU A 51 -14.62 8.61 23.02
N LEU A 52 -14.64 8.03 21.82
CA LEU A 52 -15.64 7.07 21.37
C LEU A 52 -15.70 5.83 22.27
N GLN A 53 -14.56 5.26 22.64
CA GLN A 53 -14.49 4.13 23.56
C GLN A 53 -15.00 4.49 24.96
N THR A 54 -14.72 5.72 25.42
CA THR A 54 -15.19 6.22 26.71
C THR A 54 -16.71 6.41 26.72
N ASP A 55 -17.27 6.96 25.63
CA ASP A 55 -18.72 7.08 25.44
C ASP A 55 -19.39 5.70 25.38
N GLN A 56 -18.82 4.77 24.60
CA GLN A 56 -19.31 3.40 24.49
C GLN A 56 -19.34 2.68 25.85
N LEU A 57 -18.31 2.85 26.68
CA LEU A 57 -18.26 2.31 28.04
C LEU A 57 -19.34 2.92 28.94
N ARG A 58 -19.56 4.23 28.85
CA ARG A 58 -20.61 4.93 29.62
C ARG A 58 -21.99 4.37 29.26
N ARG A 59 -22.33 4.32 27.97
CA ARG A 59 -23.62 3.79 27.46
C ARG A 59 -23.82 2.33 27.86
N TYR A 60 -22.77 1.52 27.83
CA TYR A 60 -22.83 0.13 28.28
C TYR A 60 -23.18 0.02 29.78
N ILE A 61 -22.56 0.85 30.63
CA ILE A 61 -22.83 0.86 32.08
C ILE A 61 -24.26 1.33 32.37
N GLU A 62 -24.74 2.36 31.67
CA GLU A 62 -26.11 2.86 31.80
C GLU A 62 -27.14 1.77 31.46
N ILE A 63 -26.95 1.07 30.34
CA ILE A 63 -27.82 -0.06 29.94
C ILE A 63 -27.80 -1.15 31.00
N LYS A 64 -26.63 -1.48 31.54
CA LYS A 64 -26.48 -2.51 32.57
C LYS A 64 -27.15 -2.14 33.90
N GLN A 65 -27.21 -0.85 34.24
CA GLN A 65 -27.82 -0.35 35.48
C GLN A 65 -29.32 -0.06 35.33
N SER A 66 -29.81 0.08 34.10
CA SER A 66 -31.21 0.32 33.80
C SER A 66 -32.04 -0.98 33.74
N ASP A 67 -33.29 -0.93 34.22
CA ASP A 67 -34.25 -2.02 34.07
C ASP A 67 -35.08 -1.84 32.79
N LEU A 68 -34.46 -2.10 31.64
CA LEU A 68 -35.08 -1.93 30.33
C LEU A 68 -35.85 -3.18 29.89
N PRO A 69 -37.02 -3.04 29.23
CA PRO A 69 -37.70 -4.15 28.58
C PRO A 69 -36.78 -4.88 27.58
N SER A 70 -36.88 -6.21 27.50
CA SER A 70 -35.98 -7.03 26.69
C SER A 70 -35.88 -6.62 25.22
N ALA A 71 -36.98 -6.11 24.64
CA ALA A 71 -36.99 -5.62 23.26
C ALA A 71 -36.09 -4.37 23.06
N VAL A 72 -36.09 -3.46 24.03
CA VAL A 72 -35.26 -2.24 24.01
C VAL A 72 -33.81 -2.58 24.31
N ALA A 73 -33.57 -3.45 25.29
CA ALA A 73 -32.23 -3.93 25.62
C ALA A 73 -31.58 -4.68 24.43
N ALA A 74 -32.33 -5.50 23.69
CA ALA A 74 -31.82 -6.21 22.53
C ALA A 74 -31.37 -5.26 21.40
N LYS A 75 -32.12 -4.18 21.15
CA LYS A 75 -31.72 -3.15 20.19
C LYS A 75 -30.45 -2.43 20.64
N LYS A 76 -30.45 -1.88 21.87
CA LYS A 76 -29.32 -1.11 22.41
C LYS A 76 -28.03 -1.93 22.56
N THR A 77 -28.13 -3.23 22.78
CA THR A 77 -26.97 -4.12 22.91
C THR A 77 -26.46 -4.69 21.59
N LYS A 78 -27.05 -4.33 20.45
CA LYS A 78 -26.58 -4.78 19.13
C LYS A 78 -25.13 -4.38 18.88
N GLU A 79 -24.78 -3.13 19.17
CA GLU A 79 -23.41 -2.60 19.03
C GLU A 79 -22.40 -3.47 19.77
N PHE A 80 -22.61 -3.76 21.06
CA PHE A 80 -21.67 -4.52 21.88
C PHE A 80 -21.53 -6.00 21.49
N ARG A 81 -22.44 -6.52 20.65
CA ARG A 81 -22.40 -7.89 20.12
C ARG A 81 -21.68 -7.99 18.78
N CYS A 82 -21.53 -6.88 18.07
CA CYS A 82 -20.85 -6.84 16.78
C CYS A 82 -19.31 -6.86 16.94
N PRO A 83 -18.56 -7.49 16.02
CA PRO A 83 -17.11 -7.35 15.96
C PRO A 83 -16.67 -5.89 15.78
N PRO A 84 -15.48 -5.49 16.24
CA PRO A 84 -15.03 -4.09 16.19
C PRO A 84 -15.05 -3.45 14.79
N ARG A 85 -14.77 -4.23 13.74
CA ARG A 85 -14.82 -3.72 12.35
C ARG A 85 -16.24 -3.34 11.94
N GLU A 86 -17.23 -4.16 12.30
CA GLU A 86 -18.64 -3.86 12.03
C GLU A 86 -19.15 -2.72 12.90
N GLN A 87 -18.72 -2.66 14.16
CA GLN A 87 -19.00 -1.52 15.05
C GLN A 87 -18.50 -0.21 14.43
N MET A 88 -17.23 -0.15 14.02
CA MET A 88 -16.67 1.05 13.40
C MET A 88 -17.35 1.39 12.08
N ASN A 89 -17.69 0.41 11.25
CA ASN A 89 -18.45 0.66 10.02
C ASN A 89 -19.82 1.29 10.31
N SER A 90 -20.52 0.81 11.34
CA SER A 90 -21.81 1.40 11.75
C SER A 90 -21.63 2.84 12.23
N ILE A 91 -20.60 3.12 13.02
CA ILE A 91 -20.29 4.45 13.57
C ILE A 91 -19.89 5.43 12.46
N LEU A 92 -19.11 4.96 11.47
CA LEU A 92 -18.63 5.75 10.34
C LEU A 92 -19.63 5.86 9.18
N SER A 93 -20.77 5.16 9.23
CA SER A 93 -21.80 5.18 8.18
C SER A 93 -22.76 6.39 8.23
N PHE A 94 -22.29 7.52 8.78
CA PHE A 94 -23.10 8.71 9.04
C PHE A 94 -23.62 9.45 7.80
N LYS A 95 -23.01 9.25 6.63
CA LYS A 95 -23.48 9.85 5.37
C LYS A 95 -24.76 9.22 4.81
N ASN A 96 -25.09 8.01 5.26
CA ASN A 96 -26.28 7.27 4.82
C ASN A 96 -27.37 7.22 5.89
N LEU A 97 -27.23 8.01 6.96
CA LEU A 97 -28.29 8.21 7.95
C LEU A 97 -29.26 9.26 7.39
N GLU A 98 -30.01 8.88 6.35
CA GLU A 98 -31.25 9.59 6.03
C GLU A 98 -32.20 9.36 7.21
N ASP A 99 -32.32 10.32 8.14
CA ASP A 99 -33.40 10.52 9.14
C ASP A 99 -34.02 9.30 9.87
N ASP A 100 -33.42 8.12 9.80
CA ASP A 100 -33.98 6.87 10.29
C ASP A 100 -33.53 6.66 11.74
N ASP A 101 -34.41 7.11 12.63
CA ASP A 101 -34.51 6.78 14.04
C ASP A 101 -33.41 7.41 14.94
N PRO A 102 -33.64 8.63 15.49
CA PRO A 102 -32.73 9.25 16.46
C PRO A 102 -32.52 8.37 17.72
N GLU A 103 -33.41 7.42 18.00
CA GLU A 103 -33.24 6.45 19.10
C GLU A 103 -32.20 5.36 18.81
N ASN A 104 -31.74 5.24 17.55
CA ASN A 104 -30.84 4.19 17.07
C ASN A 104 -29.47 4.74 16.59
N MET A 105 -29.16 6.00 16.93
CA MET A 105 -27.86 6.60 16.65
C MET A 105 -26.74 5.83 17.37
N PRO A 106 -25.64 5.50 16.67
CA PRO A 106 -24.61 4.62 17.22
C PRO A 106 -23.73 5.32 18.28
N CYS A 107 -23.71 6.65 18.30
CA CYS A 107 -22.88 7.48 19.18
C CYS A 107 -23.62 8.77 19.58
N GLY A 108 -23.12 9.43 20.61
CA GLY A 108 -23.61 10.77 20.99
C GLY A 108 -23.42 11.83 19.89
N GLU A 109 -24.32 12.81 19.87
CA GLU A 109 -24.35 13.90 18.87
C GLU A 109 -23.05 14.70 18.81
N ASP A 110 -22.42 14.96 19.97
CA ASP A 110 -21.15 15.71 20.05
C ASP A 110 -20.02 15.04 19.24
N ILE A 111 -19.91 13.71 19.37
CA ILE A 111 -18.88 12.92 18.67
C ILE A 111 -19.13 12.94 17.16
N LEU A 112 -20.40 12.86 16.75
CA LEU A 112 -20.80 12.93 15.35
C LEU A 112 -20.51 14.30 14.73
N ASN A 113 -20.85 15.37 15.44
CA ASN A 113 -20.58 16.74 15.01
C ASN A 113 -19.09 16.98 14.83
N ARG A 114 -18.26 16.56 15.79
CA ARG A 114 -16.80 16.69 15.70
C ARG A 114 -16.20 15.93 14.50
N MET A 115 -16.76 14.77 14.16
CA MET A 115 -16.34 14.03 12.96
C MET A 115 -16.77 14.73 11.67
N ASN A 116 -17.98 15.29 11.62
CA ASN A 116 -18.48 16.04 10.48
C ASN A 116 -17.71 17.36 10.26
N GLU A 117 -17.36 18.05 11.35
CA GLU A 117 -16.51 19.24 11.33
C GLU A 117 -15.13 18.90 10.77
N PHE A 118 -14.46 17.88 11.31
CA PHE A 118 -13.17 17.44 10.81
C PHE A 118 -13.23 16.99 9.34
N HIS A 119 -14.28 16.27 8.94
CA HIS A 119 -14.47 15.89 7.55
C HIS A 119 -14.64 17.11 6.64
N SER A 120 -15.42 18.11 7.06
CA SER A 120 -15.65 19.34 6.30
C SER A 120 -14.36 20.15 6.16
N GLU A 121 -13.58 20.26 7.23
CA GLU A 121 -12.24 20.86 7.20
C GLU A 121 -11.29 20.09 6.29
N LEU A 122 -11.20 18.77 6.41
CA LEU A 122 -10.36 17.95 5.53
C LEU A 122 -10.77 18.14 4.06
N MET A 123 -12.07 18.17 3.79
CA MET A 123 -12.58 18.41 2.45
C MET A 123 -12.29 19.84 1.98
N SER A 124 -12.21 20.86 2.82
CA SER A 124 -11.80 22.20 2.33
C SER A 124 -10.36 22.19 1.80
N TYR A 125 -9.43 21.48 2.46
CA TYR A 125 -8.05 21.32 1.99
C TYR A 125 -7.93 20.42 0.75
N VAL A 126 -8.69 19.32 0.73
CA VAL A 126 -8.56 18.28 -0.30
C VAL A 126 -9.42 18.59 -1.53
N SER A 127 -10.59 19.20 -1.33
CA SER A 127 -11.60 19.36 -2.38
C SER A 127 -11.11 20.25 -3.52
N LEU A 128 -11.63 19.88 -4.68
CA LEU A 128 -11.50 20.56 -5.95
C LEU A 128 -12.21 21.92 -5.96
N HIS A 129 -12.81 22.40 -4.86
CA HIS A 129 -13.53 23.69 -4.84
C HIS A 129 -12.61 24.84 -5.30
N ALA A 130 -11.34 24.80 -4.88
CA ALA A 130 -10.33 25.75 -5.32
C ALA A 130 -10.02 25.71 -6.84
N LEU A 131 -10.26 24.59 -7.51
CA LEU A 131 -10.13 24.42 -8.97
C LEU A 131 -11.42 24.75 -9.71
N GLN A 132 -12.57 24.46 -9.11
CA GLN A 132 -13.89 24.78 -9.64
C GLN A 132 -14.10 26.30 -9.66
N GLU A 133 -13.74 27.00 -8.59
CA GLU A 133 -13.72 28.47 -8.56
C GLU A 133 -12.72 29.08 -9.55
N ALA A 134 -11.60 28.39 -9.84
CA ALA A 134 -10.65 28.87 -10.84
C ALA A 134 -11.18 28.69 -12.27
N ALA A 135 -11.93 27.63 -12.53
CA ALA A 135 -12.63 27.40 -13.78
C ALA A 135 -13.83 28.35 -13.96
N GLU A 136 -14.61 28.57 -12.90
CA GLU A 136 -15.73 29.51 -12.87
C GLU A 136 -15.25 30.96 -13.01
N ALA A 137 -14.17 31.35 -12.31
CA ALA A 137 -13.57 32.68 -12.48
C ALA A 137 -12.92 32.87 -13.86
N ALA A 138 -12.40 31.81 -14.50
CA ALA A 138 -11.91 31.88 -15.88
C ALA A 138 -13.05 32.03 -16.90
N GLN A 139 -14.19 31.37 -16.66
CA GLN A 139 -15.40 31.51 -17.47
C GLN A 139 -16.06 32.90 -17.31
N ASP A 140 -16.07 33.46 -16.10
CA ASP A 140 -16.54 34.82 -15.85
C ASP A 140 -15.67 35.86 -16.57
N VAL A 141 -14.35 35.63 -16.70
CA VAL A 141 -13.46 36.53 -17.46
C VAL A 141 -13.70 36.44 -18.96
N GLU A 142 -14.02 35.26 -19.52
CA GLU A 142 -14.39 35.12 -20.93
C GLU A 142 -15.74 35.79 -21.26
N GLU A 143 -16.72 35.82 -20.34
CA GLU A 143 -17.97 36.57 -20.55
C GLU A 143 -17.81 38.11 -20.46
N ILE A 144 -16.75 38.59 -19.79
CA ILE A 144 -16.49 40.04 -19.62
C ILE A 144 -15.89 40.67 -20.91
N GLU A 145 -15.40 39.88 -21.87
CA GLU A 145 -14.72 40.39 -23.08
C GLU A 145 -15.61 40.94 -24.21
N LYS A 146 -16.94 41.02 -24.05
CA LYS A 146 -17.81 41.76 -25.01
C LYS A 146 -18.54 42.96 -24.40
N PRO A 147 -17.88 44.08 -24.05
CA PRO A 147 -18.55 45.29 -23.64
C PRO A 147 -18.77 46.24 -24.83
N GLY A 148 -19.75 45.95 -25.69
CA GLY A 148 -20.04 46.76 -26.88
C GLY A 148 -21.25 47.67 -26.72
N ALA A 149 -21.03 48.92 -26.28
CA ALA A 149 -21.93 50.10 -26.39
C ALA A 149 -23.35 50.07 -25.80
N MET A 150 -24.07 48.95 -25.82
CA MET A 150 -25.51 48.87 -25.51
C MET A 150 -25.82 49.01 -24.01
N ARG A 151 -24.88 48.62 -23.14
CA ARG A 151 -25.02 48.72 -21.67
C ARG A 151 -24.91 50.16 -21.13
N ARG A 152 -24.19 51.05 -21.83
CA ARG A 152 -24.13 52.48 -21.46
C ARG A 152 -25.42 53.23 -21.80
N VAL A 153 -26.04 52.88 -22.94
CA VAL A 153 -27.31 53.46 -23.36
C VAL A 153 -28.44 53.01 -22.43
N LEU A 154 -28.44 51.74 -22.03
CA LEU A 154 -29.43 51.22 -21.07
C LEU A 154 -29.28 51.86 -19.69
N ASN A 155 -28.05 52.05 -19.19
CA ASN A 155 -27.80 52.71 -17.91
C ASN A 155 -28.20 54.20 -17.91
N MET A 156 -28.06 54.91 -19.04
CA MET A 156 -28.52 56.30 -19.16
C MET A 156 -30.05 56.38 -19.07
N ILE A 157 -30.77 55.48 -19.74
CA ILE A 157 -32.24 55.45 -19.76
C ILE A 157 -32.79 55.04 -18.39
N THR A 158 -32.15 54.08 -17.69
CA THR A 158 -32.61 53.64 -16.37
C THR A 158 -32.28 54.62 -15.24
N ASN A 159 -31.26 55.47 -15.40
CA ASN A 159 -30.93 56.49 -14.41
C ASN A 159 -31.90 57.68 -14.47
N SER A 160 -32.42 58.02 -15.65
CA SER A 160 -33.47 59.04 -15.79
C SER A 160 -34.84 58.64 -15.21
N THR A 161 -35.06 57.36 -14.92
CA THR A 161 -36.33 56.87 -14.35
C THR A 161 -36.24 56.57 -12.84
N LYS A 162 -35.06 56.72 -12.22
CA LYS A 162 -34.80 56.35 -10.81
C LYS A 162 -34.74 57.53 -9.83
N GLU A 163 -34.99 58.77 -10.27
CA GLU A 163 -35.12 59.93 -9.37
C GLU A 163 -36.48 59.99 -8.63
N SER A 164 -37.34 58.97 -8.78
CA SER A 164 -38.65 58.96 -8.11
C SER A 164 -39.01 57.58 -7.59
N THR A 165 -38.23 57.06 -6.63
CA THR A 165 -38.71 56.20 -5.54
C THR A 165 -37.58 55.96 -4.54
N ASP A 166 -37.60 56.71 -3.45
CA ASP A 166 -36.94 56.35 -2.19
C ASP A 166 -37.55 55.05 -1.67
N THR A 167 -36.77 53.96 -1.64
CA THR A 167 -37.02 52.86 -0.70
C THR A 167 -35.71 52.17 -0.40
N GLU A 168 -35.35 52.18 0.88
CA GLU A 168 -34.19 51.58 1.50
C GLU A 168 -33.96 50.14 1.03
N LYS A 169 -32.87 49.92 0.28
CA LYS A 169 -32.29 48.58 0.13
C LYS A 169 -31.14 48.46 1.12
N GLN A 170 -31.40 47.72 2.19
CA GLN A 170 -30.37 47.12 3.05
C GLN A 170 -29.28 46.52 2.16
N LYS A 171 -28.06 47.05 2.28
CA LYS A 171 -26.86 46.39 1.77
C LYS A 171 -26.63 45.14 2.60
N LEU A 172 -26.88 43.97 2.03
CA LEU A 172 -26.28 42.73 2.51
C LEU A 172 -24.75 42.93 2.53
N PRO A 173 -24.04 42.44 3.57
CA PRO A 173 -22.58 42.51 3.58
C PRO A 173 -22.05 41.70 2.39
N GLU A 174 -21.13 42.31 1.61
CA GLU A 174 -20.31 41.57 0.65
C GLU A 174 -19.62 40.41 1.39
N PRO A 175 -19.62 39.17 0.83
CA PRO A 175 -18.87 38.09 1.43
C PRO A 175 -17.40 38.50 1.47
N GLU A 176 -16.78 38.49 2.66
CA GLU A 176 -15.34 38.66 2.79
C GLU A 176 -14.66 37.62 1.87
N PRO A 177 -13.63 38.00 1.10
CA PRO A 177 -12.96 37.04 0.24
C PRO A 177 -12.39 35.92 1.12
N GLU A 178 -12.85 34.69 0.89
CA GLU A 178 -12.35 33.52 1.59
C GLU A 178 -10.81 33.51 1.49
N LYS A 179 -10.15 33.51 2.64
CA LYS A 179 -8.69 33.49 2.70
C LYS A 179 -8.24 32.14 2.18
N LYS A 180 -7.86 32.10 0.89
CA LYS A 180 -7.26 30.93 0.24
C LYS A 180 -6.19 30.34 1.15
N THR A 181 -6.29 29.05 1.43
CA THR A 181 -5.30 28.39 2.28
C THR A 181 -3.92 28.45 1.61
N PRO A 182 -2.82 28.48 2.38
CA PRO A 182 -1.47 28.44 1.79
C PRO A 182 -1.26 27.25 0.84
N GLU A 183 -1.96 26.15 1.09
CA GLU A 183 -1.93 24.96 0.25
C GLU A 183 -2.60 25.18 -1.11
N GLU A 184 -3.76 25.83 -1.14
CA GLU A 184 -4.43 26.19 -2.40
C GLU A 184 -3.61 27.17 -3.23
N VAL A 185 -2.95 28.13 -2.58
CA VAL A 185 -2.06 29.06 -3.26
C VAL A 185 -0.89 28.31 -3.89
N PHE A 186 -0.27 27.39 -3.15
CA PHE A 186 0.79 26.53 -3.67
C PHE A 186 0.31 25.68 -4.85
N ARG A 187 -0.87 25.06 -4.74
CA ARG A 187 -1.48 24.25 -5.81
C ARG A 187 -1.71 25.08 -7.08
N LYS A 188 -2.29 26.27 -6.95
CA LYS A 188 -2.54 27.19 -8.08
C LYS A 188 -1.24 27.62 -8.75
N VAL A 189 -0.22 28.00 -7.96
CA VAL A 189 1.10 28.37 -8.50
C VAL A 189 1.78 27.20 -9.20
N LEU A 190 1.67 26.00 -8.65
CA LEU A 190 2.29 24.80 -9.24
C LEU A 190 1.64 24.46 -10.59
N ILE A 191 0.30 24.47 -10.66
CA ILE A 191 -0.43 24.23 -11.90
C ILE A 191 -0.09 25.30 -12.94
N SER A 192 -0.16 26.59 -12.57
CA SER A 192 0.15 27.67 -13.50
C SER A 192 1.59 27.60 -14.02
N THR A 193 2.54 27.23 -13.16
CA THR A 193 3.96 27.10 -13.54
C THR A 193 4.16 25.96 -14.56
N ILE A 194 3.54 24.79 -14.33
CA ILE A 194 3.70 23.64 -15.24
C ILE A 194 3.01 23.91 -16.58
N VAL A 195 1.82 24.52 -16.58
CA VAL A 195 1.11 24.93 -17.80
C VAL A 195 1.94 25.95 -18.58
N GLN A 196 2.46 26.99 -17.91
CA GLN A 196 3.33 27.97 -18.54
C GLN A 196 4.57 27.32 -19.17
N TRP A 197 5.21 26.37 -18.48
CA TRP A 197 6.38 25.68 -19.05
C TRP A 197 6.06 24.85 -20.29
N ALA A 198 4.85 24.33 -20.42
CA ALA A 198 4.38 23.59 -21.59
C ALA A 198 3.98 24.52 -22.74
N GLU A 199 3.47 25.73 -22.43
CA GLU A 199 3.09 26.74 -23.43
C GLU A 199 4.29 27.51 -24.00
N GLU A 200 5.35 27.72 -23.19
CA GLU A 200 6.51 28.52 -23.59
C GLU A 200 7.29 27.92 -24.77
N LEU A 201 7.62 26.64 -24.69
CA LEU A 201 8.53 25.95 -25.60
C LEU A 201 8.16 24.47 -25.72
N GLN A 202 8.37 23.89 -26.89
CA GLN A 202 8.27 22.44 -27.09
C GLN A 202 9.33 21.73 -26.25
N ILE A 203 8.90 20.78 -25.42
CA ILE A 203 9.78 20.00 -24.54
C ILE A 203 10.29 18.76 -25.28
N GLU A 204 11.61 18.58 -25.34
CA GLU A 204 12.24 17.45 -26.02
C GLU A 204 12.41 16.23 -25.09
N THR A 205 12.73 16.47 -23.81
CA THR A 205 13.04 15.38 -22.87
C THR A 205 11.77 14.65 -22.40
N PRO A 206 11.54 13.37 -22.74
CA PRO A 206 10.32 12.64 -22.34
C PRO A 206 10.25 12.41 -20.82
N LYS A 207 11.40 12.36 -20.14
CA LYS A 207 11.46 12.26 -18.67
C LYS A 207 10.87 13.50 -18.00
N LEU A 208 11.18 14.70 -18.50
CA LEU A 208 10.63 15.94 -17.97
C LEU A 208 9.11 16.00 -18.13
N VAL A 209 8.62 15.61 -19.31
CA VAL A 209 7.18 15.52 -19.59
C VAL A 209 6.47 14.58 -18.58
N ARG A 210 7.05 13.41 -18.32
CA ARG A 210 6.52 12.46 -17.34
C ARG A 210 6.44 13.04 -15.93
N GLU A 211 7.50 13.68 -15.45
CA GLU A 211 7.53 14.28 -14.11
C GLU A 211 6.58 15.48 -13.99
N MET A 212 6.46 16.31 -15.05
CA MET A 212 5.50 17.42 -15.10
C MET A 212 4.05 16.94 -15.02
N PHE A 213 3.68 15.93 -15.82
CA PHE A 213 2.33 15.35 -15.74
C PHE A 213 2.07 14.62 -14.43
N SER A 214 3.08 13.91 -13.88
CA SER A 214 3.00 13.28 -12.57
C SER A 214 2.67 14.32 -11.48
N LEU A 215 3.35 15.48 -11.48
CA LEU A 215 3.05 16.59 -10.56
C LEU A 215 1.63 17.13 -10.73
N LEU A 216 1.19 17.35 -11.97
CA LEU A 216 -0.17 17.82 -12.25
C LEU A 216 -1.22 16.83 -11.74
N VAL A 217 -1.07 15.55 -12.05
CA VAL A 217 -2.01 14.50 -11.60
C VAL A 217 -2.12 14.50 -10.07
N ARG A 218 -1.02 14.67 -9.34
CA ARG A 218 -1.05 14.77 -7.87
C ARG A 218 -1.85 15.98 -7.36
N GLN A 219 -1.86 17.10 -8.09
CA GLN A 219 -2.66 18.27 -7.70
C GLN A 219 -4.15 18.12 -7.96
N TYR A 220 -4.54 17.33 -8.96
CA TYR A 220 -5.95 17.08 -9.29
C TYR A 220 -6.52 15.88 -8.53
N ASP A 221 -5.75 14.80 -8.37
CA ASP A 221 -6.12 13.57 -7.66
C ASP A 221 -5.63 13.57 -6.20
N THR A 222 -5.96 14.63 -5.45
CA THR A 222 -5.59 14.77 -4.04
C THR A 222 -6.25 13.72 -3.15
N VAL A 223 -7.53 13.40 -3.44
CA VAL A 223 -8.30 12.38 -2.72
C VAL A 223 -7.72 11.00 -2.97
N GLY A 224 -7.47 10.62 -4.23
CA GLY A 224 -6.90 9.32 -4.55
C GLY A 224 -5.47 9.18 -4.03
N GLU A 225 -4.67 10.25 -4.05
CA GLU A 225 -3.34 10.26 -3.43
C GLU A 225 -3.43 9.99 -1.93
N LEU A 226 -4.37 10.65 -1.24
CA LEU A 226 -4.59 10.46 0.19
C LEU A 226 -5.03 9.02 0.50
N ILE A 227 -5.96 8.44 -0.25
CA ILE A 227 -6.41 7.05 -0.07
C ILE A 227 -5.22 6.08 -0.22
N ARG A 228 -4.43 6.22 -1.29
CA ARG A 228 -3.24 5.38 -1.52
C ARG A 228 -2.18 5.53 -0.42
N ALA A 229 -2.08 6.71 0.20
CA ALA A 229 -1.18 6.94 1.33
C ALA A 229 -1.71 6.31 2.62
N LEU A 230 -3.03 6.39 2.87
CA LEU A 230 -3.68 5.80 4.03
C LEU A 230 -3.61 4.26 4.02
N GLU A 231 -3.68 3.62 2.86
CA GLU A 231 -3.46 2.16 2.73
C GLU A 231 -2.08 1.70 3.23
N LYS A 232 -1.09 2.59 3.21
CA LYS A 232 0.29 2.33 3.65
C LYS A 232 0.57 2.86 5.06
N THR A 233 -0.42 3.47 5.70
CA THR A 233 -0.29 4.07 7.01
C THR A 233 -0.50 3.03 8.10
N TYR A 234 0.34 3.05 9.13
CA TYR A 234 0.23 2.13 10.27
C TYR A 234 0.60 2.84 11.57
N VAL A 235 -0.12 2.52 12.64
CA VAL A 235 0.12 3.10 13.97
C VAL A 235 0.61 2.00 14.91
N THR A 236 1.78 2.21 15.50
CA THR A 236 2.40 1.28 16.46
C THR A 236 2.36 1.84 17.87
N ASN A 237 2.41 0.96 18.87
CA ASN A 237 2.52 1.37 20.26
C ASN A 237 3.89 2.03 20.53
N SER A 238 3.93 3.01 21.44
CA SER A 238 5.17 3.66 21.88
C SER A 238 6.17 2.67 22.49
N LYS A 239 5.68 1.61 23.15
CA LYS A 239 6.52 0.55 23.74
C LYS A 239 7.29 -0.26 22.70
N THR A 240 6.72 -0.48 21.52
CA THR A 240 7.31 -1.29 20.43
C THR A 240 8.24 -0.47 19.52
N ARG A 241 8.51 0.80 19.82
CA ARG A 241 9.27 1.71 18.95
C ARG A 241 10.69 1.21 18.64
N ALA A 242 11.40 0.67 19.63
CA ALA A 242 12.77 0.16 19.45
C ALA A 242 12.78 -1.05 18.51
N ASP A 243 11.85 -1.97 18.71
CA ASP A 243 11.68 -3.17 17.91
C ASP A 243 11.35 -2.83 16.45
N VAL A 244 10.45 -1.87 16.22
CA VAL A 244 10.13 -1.36 14.87
C VAL A 244 11.34 -0.69 14.22
N ALA A 245 12.13 0.07 14.97
CA ALA A 245 13.33 0.72 14.45
C ALA A 245 14.38 -0.32 13.99
N GLN A 246 14.60 -1.38 14.77
CA GLN A 246 15.50 -2.47 14.38
C GLN A 246 15.00 -3.20 13.13
N MET A 247 13.70 -3.47 13.06
CA MET A 247 13.07 -4.06 11.89
C MET A 247 13.25 -3.18 10.64
N TRP A 248 13.09 -1.87 10.78
CA TRP A 248 13.26 -0.91 9.68
C TRP A 248 14.69 -0.91 9.13
N VAL A 249 15.70 -0.92 10.01
CA VAL A 249 17.12 -1.01 9.61
C VAL A 249 17.41 -2.34 8.91
N GLY A 250 16.86 -3.45 9.40
CA GLY A 250 16.99 -4.75 8.74
C GLY A 250 16.36 -4.74 7.34
N LEU A 251 15.17 -4.16 7.20
CA LEU A 251 14.47 -4.07 5.92
C LEU A 251 15.18 -3.18 4.90
N SER A 252 15.73 -2.05 5.33
CA SER A 252 16.46 -1.15 4.42
C SER A 252 17.75 -1.79 3.90
N GLN A 253 18.44 -2.59 4.72
CA GLN A 253 19.58 -3.38 4.27
C GLN A 253 19.17 -4.46 3.25
N ILE A 254 18.08 -5.20 3.51
CA ILE A 254 17.55 -6.20 2.58
C ILE A 254 17.19 -5.54 1.24
N ARG A 255 16.51 -4.39 1.27
CA ARG A 255 16.10 -3.66 0.04
C ARG A 255 17.28 -3.07 -0.72
N ALA A 256 18.36 -2.69 -0.04
CA ALA A 256 19.58 -2.22 -0.70
C ALA A 256 20.26 -3.33 -1.54
N LEU A 257 20.05 -4.60 -1.16
CA LEU A 257 20.62 -5.77 -1.85
C LEU A 257 19.73 -6.28 -3.00
N LEU A 258 18.46 -5.87 -3.10
CA LEU A 258 17.56 -6.30 -4.17
C LEU A 258 18.06 -6.01 -5.60
N PRO A 259 18.59 -4.81 -5.92
CA PRO A 259 19.06 -4.50 -7.27
C PRO A 259 20.48 -5.03 -7.55
N VAL A 260 21.19 -5.50 -6.53
CA VAL A 260 22.59 -5.92 -6.63
C VAL A 260 22.65 -7.44 -6.77
N GLN A 261 23.60 -7.90 -7.56
CA GLN A 261 23.91 -9.32 -7.67
C GLN A 261 24.65 -9.77 -6.40
N MET A 262 23.96 -10.44 -5.48
CA MET A 262 24.50 -10.79 -4.16
C MET A 262 25.71 -11.74 -4.24
N SER A 263 26.74 -11.50 -3.45
CA SER A 263 27.85 -12.42 -3.16
C SER A 263 27.51 -13.34 -1.99
N GLN A 264 28.36 -14.35 -1.71
CA GLN A 264 28.15 -15.28 -0.59
C GLN A 264 28.08 -14.55 0.76
N GLU A 265 28.89 -13.50 0.96
CA GLU A 265 28.88 -12.69 2.18
C GLU A 265 27.55 -11.93 2.36
N GLU A 266 27.01 -11.40 1.25
CA GLU A 266 25.72 -10.72 1.24
C GLU A 266 24.56 -11.69 1.48
N GLU A 267 24.65 -12.92 0.95
CA GLU A 267 23.69 -13.99 1.23
C GLU A 267 23.67 -14.35 2.73
N GLU A 268 24.83 -14.47 3.37
CA GLU A 268 24.93 -14.72 4.81
C GLU A 268 24.34 -13.57 5.63
N LEU A 269 24.63 -12.32 5.27
CA LEU A 269 24.06 -11.14 5.90
C LEU A 269 22.52 -11.15 5.81
N VAL A 270 21.96 -11.41 4.64
CA VAL A 270 20.50 -11.47 4.47
C VAL A 270 19.88 -12.55 5.34
N ARG A 271 20.47 -13.75 5.43
CA ARG A 271 19.96 -14.82 6.30
C ARG A 271 19.93 -14.39 7.76
N GLU A 272 20.99 -13.74 8.24
CA GLU A 272 21.06 -13.21 9.60
C GLU A 272 19.95 -12.15 9.84
N ARG A 273 19.71 -11.27 8.86
CA ARG A 273 18.66 -10.25 8.95
C ARG A 273 17.26 -10.85 8.91
N LEU A 274 16.99 -11.83 8.05
CA LEU A 274 15.71 -12.54 8.02
C LEU A 274 15.43 -13.22 9.36
N TRP A 275 16.44 -13.83 9.98
CA TRP A 275 16.29 -14.41 11.30
C TRP A 275 16.00 -13.36 12.38
N LYS A 276 16.72 -12.23 12.38
CA LYS A 276 16.47 -11.11 13.30
C LYS A 276 15.07 -10.51 13.12
N LEU A 277 14.54 -10.47 11.89
CA LEU A 277 13.19 -10.01 11.63
C LEU A 277 12.14 -10.95 12.23
N VAL A 278 12.31 -12.27 12.11
CA VAL A 278 11.39 -13.25 12.71
C VAL A 278 11.52 -13.27 14.23
N ASN A 279 12.73 -13.10 14.77
CA ASN A 279 12.98 -13.11 16.22
C ASN A 279 12.62 -11.78 16.92
N ASN A 280 11.75 -10.98 16.32
CA ASN A 280 11.27 -9.72 16.85
C ASN A 280 9.80 -9.85 17.26
N HIS A 281 9.44 -9.40 18.46
CA HIS A 281 8.06 -9.47 18.96
C HIS A 281 7.07 -8.76 18.03
N THR A 282 7.49 -7.65 17.40
CA THR A 282 6.65 -6.88 16.47
C THR A 282 6.19 -7.74 15.29
N PHE A 283 6.98 -8.73 14.87
CA PHE A 283 6.64 -9.64 13.76
C PHE A 283 5.35 -10.42 14.03
N PHE A 284 5.17 -10.88 15.27
CA PHE A 284 4.00 -11.66 15.68
C PHE A 284 2.86 -10.81 16.24
N GLN A 285 3.18 -9.68 16.89
CA GLN A 285 2.17 -8.77 17.45
C GLN A 285 1.46 -7.94 16.37
N HIS A 286 2.18 -7.59 15.30
CA HIS A 286 1.70 -6.71 14.23
C HIS A 286 1.89 -7.36 12.85
N PRO A 287 1.20 -8.47 12.53
CA PRO A 287 1.35 -9.17 11.26
C PRO A 287 0.98 -8.31 10.04
N ASP A 288 0.05 -7.38 10.22
CA ASP A 288 -0.38 -6.45 9.18
C ASP A 288 0.73 -5.45 8.79
N LEU A 289 1.61 -5.07 9.73
CA LEU A 289 2.73 -4.17 9.46
C LEU A 289 3.72 -4.81 8.48
N ILE A 290 4.01 -6.10 8.63
CA ILE A 290 4.88 -6.87 7.72
C ILE A 290 4.29 -6.90 6.30
N ARG A 291 2.96 -6.98 6.20
CA ARG A 291 2.23 -6.96 4.93
C ARG A 291 2.25 -5.56 4.29
N VAL A 292 1.96 -4.51 5.04
CA VAL A 292 2.01 -3.11 4.57
C VAL A 292 3.41 -2.72 4.08
N LEU A 293 4.45 -3.17 4.78
CA LEU A 293 5.85 -2.98 4.37
C LEU A 293 6.28 -3.92 3.22
N ARG A 294 5.41 -4.81 2.74
CA ARG A 294 5.67 -5.73 1.63
C ARG A 294 6.96 -6.53 1.81
N ILE A 295 7.24 -6.96 3.05
CA ILE A 295 8.48 -7.70 3.34
C ILE A 295 8.46 -9.05 2.62
N HIS A 296 7.29 -9.70 2.55
CA HIS A 296 7.10 -10.94 1.80
C HIS A 296 7.43 -10.81 0.30
N GLU A 297 7.01 -9.71 -0.36
CA GLU A 297 7.37 -9.43 -1.76
C GLU A 297 8.90 -9.29 -1.94
N ASN A 298 9.58 -8.59 -1.01
CA ASN A 298 11.04 -8.44 -1.06
C ASN A 298 11.74 -9.79 -0.89
N VAL A 299 11.29 -10.64 0.04
CA VAL A 299 11.87 -11.97 0.27
C VAL A 299 11.64 -12.89 -0.92
N MET A 300 10.46 -12.80 -1.56
CA MET A 300 10.16 -13.53 -2.79
C MET A 300 11.07 -13.09 -3.95
N ALA A 301 11.30 -11.78 -4.11
CA ALA A 301 12.21 -11.26 -5.14
C ALA A 301 13.66 -11.75 -4.93
N ILE A 302 14.14 -11.80 -3.69
CA ILE A 302 15.45 -12.38 -3.36
C ILE A 302 15.48 -13.85 -3.74
N MET A 303 14.46 -14.62 -3.36
CA MET A 303 14.37 -16.03 -3.69
C MET A 303 14.38 -16.26 -5.21
N ILE A 304 13.62 -15.48 -5.99
CA ILE A 304 13.61 -15.52 -7.46
C ILE A 304 15.02 -15.28 -8.02
N ASN A 305 15.71 -14.24 -7.56
CA ASN A 305 17.05 -13.91 -8.04
C ASN A 305 18.07 -15.02 -7.72
N THR A 306 18.01 -15.60 -6.52
CA THR A 306 18.87 -16.73 -6.13
C THR A 306 18.58 -17.99 -6.97
N LEU A 307 17.31 -18.29 -7.23
CA LEU A 307 16.92 -19.42 -8.08
C LEU A 307 17.33 -19.23 -9.55
N GLY A 308 17.17 -18.02 -10.09
CA GLY A 308 17.59 -17.66 -11.44
C GLY A 308 19.10 -17.84 -11.65
N ARG A 309 19.91 -17.37 -10.68
CA ARG A 309 21.37 -17.59 -10.70
C ARG A 309 21.71 -19.07 -10.73
N ARG A 310 21.06 -19.89 -9.89
CA ARG A 310 21.32 -21.34 -9.85
C ARG A 310 21.04 -21.98 -11.20
N SER A 311 19.91 -21.64 -11.83
CA SER A 311 19.54 -22.16 -13.14
C SER A 311 20.60 -21.78 -14.20
N GLN A 312 21.08 -20.52 -14.19
CA GLN A 312 22.14 -20.05 -15.08
C GLN A 312 23.47 -20.78 -14.85
N ALA A 313 23.89 -20.95 -13.59
CA ALA A 313 25.12 -21.66 -13.25
C ALA A 313 25.05 -23.14 -13.66
N GLN A 314 23.87 -23.77 -13.58
CA GLN A 314 23.66 -25.14 -14.05
C GLN A 314 23.71 -25.24 -15.58
N SER A 315 23.14 -24.28 -16.31
CA SER A 315 23.23 -24.25 -17.77
C SER A 315 24.65 -23.98 -18.27
N ASP A 316 25.39 -23.09 -17.60
CA ASP A 316 26.77 -22.76 -17.96
C ASP A 316 27.72 -23.94 -17.70
N ALA A 317 27.50 -24.68 -16.60
CA ALA A 317 28.22 -25.91 -16.31
C ALA A 317 27.93 -27.01 -17.34
N GLN A 318 26.69 -27.13 -17.84
CA GLN A 318 26.35 -28.08 -18.91
C GLN A 318 26.95 -27.67 -20.27
N ALA A 319 26.99 -26.36 -20.58
CA ALA A 319 27.61 -25.85 -21.80
C ALA A 319 29.14 -26.03 -21.78
N GLN A 320 29.80 -25.85 -20.63
CA GLN A 320 31.22 -26.10 -20.46
C GLN A 320 31.56 -27.61 -20.45
N ALA A 321 30.71 -28.45 -19.88
CA ALA A 321 30.89 -29.91 -19.91
C ALA A 321 30.78 -30.51 -21.33
N GLN A 322 30.02 -29.86 -22.23
CA GLN A 322 29.96 -30.25 -23.65
C GLN A 322 31.17 -29.74 -24.47
N ALA A 323 31.92 -28.76 -23.96
CA ALA A 323 33.07 -28.16 -24.65
C ALA A 323 34.43 -28.67 -24.16
N ALA A 324 34.51 -29.33 -23.00
CA ALA A 324 35.76 -29.79 -22.40
C ALA A 324 35.74 -31.30 -22.12
N GLU A 325 36.12 -32.11 -23.11
CA GLU A 325 36.73 -33.43 -22.84
C GLU A 325 38.12 -33.19 -22.26
N GLY A 326 38.21 -33.11 -20.93
CA GLY A 326 39.48 -33.06 -20.21
C GLY A 326 39.82 -31.68 -19.64
N GLY A 327 39.42 -31.45 -18.39
CA GLY A 327 39.88 -30.31 -17.60
C GLY A 327 39.48 -30.49 -16.15
N GLU A 328 40.45 -30.37 -15.25
CA GLU A 328 40.35 -30.59 -13.80
C GLU A 328 39.12 -29.93 -13.17
N ALA A 329 38.51 -30.64 -12.23
CA ALA A 329 37.41 -30.16 -11.40
C ALA A 329 37.86 -28.90 -10.63
N ALA A 330 37.57 -27.73 -11.19
CA ALA A 330 37.67 -26.47 -10.48
C ALA A 330 36.92 -26.61 -9.15
N ALA A 331 37.60 -26.27 -8.06
CA ALA A 331 37.12 -26.42 -6.70
C ALA A 331 35.66 -25.95 -6.60
N LYS A 332 34.76 -26.88 -6.26
CA LYS A 332 33.36 -26.58 -5.95
C LYS A 332 33.36 -25.58 -4.78
N GLU A 333 33.29 -24.28 -5.08
CA GLU A 333 32.83 -23.30 -4.12
C GLU A 333 31.55 -23.86 -3.49
N LYS A 334 31.46 -23.81 -2.16
CA LYS A 334 30.24 -24.23 -1.47
C LYS A 334 29.11 -23.32 -1.95
N ASP A 335 28.29 -23.82 -2.85
CA ASP A 335 27.10 -23.11 -3.32
C ASP A 335 26.14 -22.89 -2.14
N THR A 336 26.16 -21.70 -1.52
CA THR A 336 25.30 -21.31 -0.39
C THR A 336 23.89 -20.96 -0.80
N SER A 337 23.59 -20.95 -2.11
CA SER A 337 22.29 -20.54 -2.66
C SER A 337 21.14 -21.36 -2.09
N HIS A 338 21.37 -22.64 -1.80
CA HIS A 338 20.36 -23.49 -1.18
C HIS A 338 20.02 -23.08 0.26
N GLU A 339 21.00 -22.65 1.06
CA GLU A 339 20.77 -22.20 2.43
C GLU A 339 19.99 -20.87 2.45
N MET A 340 20.24 -20.00 1.47
CA MET A 340 19.49 -18.78 1.25
C MET A 340 18.02 -19.06 0.91
N VAL A 341 17.76 -19.96 -0.04
CA VAL A 341 16.40 -20.37 -0.42
C VAL A 341 15.65 -20.96 0.78
N VAL A 342 16.31 -21.82 1.56
CA VAL A 342 15.72 -22.40 2.79
C VAL A 342 15.38 -21.31 3.81
N ALA A 343 16.27 -20.32 4.01
CA ALA A 343 16.01 -19.21 4.93
C ALA A 343 14.83 -18.35 4.48
N CYS A 344 14.72 -18.06 3.18
CA CYS A 344 13.58 -17.35 2.60
C CYS A 344 12.28 -18.13 2.79
N CYS A 345 12.27 -19.42 2.45
CA CYS A 345 11.09 -20.28 2.61
C CYS A 345 10.67 -20.36 4.08
N ARG A 346 11.62 -20.49 5.01
CA ARG A 346 11.33 -20.52 6.44
C ARG A 346 10.69 -19.23 6.92
N PHE A 347 11.22 -18.08 6.50
CA PHE A 347 10.63 -16.76 6.78
C PHE A 347 9.19 -16.69 6.27
N LEU A 348 8.96 -17.10 5.02
CA LEU A 348 7.64 -17.05 4.38
C LEU A 348 6.63 -17.99 5.05
N CYS A 349 7.06 -19.17 5.53
CA CYS A 349 6.21 -20.04 6.33
C CYS A 349 5.80 -19.39 7.66
N TYR A 350 6.71 -18.71 8.36
CA TYR A 350 6.34 -17.94 9.56
C TYR A 350 5.38 -16.81 9.22
N PHE A 351 5.61 -16.08 8.13
CA PHE A 351 4.72 -15.02 7.66
C PHE A 351 3.30 -15.56 7.41
N CYS A 352 3.15 -16.69 6.71
CA CYS A 352 1.86 -17.33 6.46
C CYS A 352 1.15 -17.72 7.78
N ARG A 353 1.86 -18.25 8.76
CA ARG A 353 1.27 -18.71 10.03
C ARG A 353 0.72 -17.58 10.91
N THR A 354 1.15 -16.35 10.69
CA THR A 354 0.75 -15.22 11.55
C THR A 354 -0.65 -14.67 11.26
N SER A 355 -1.17 -14.84 10.05
CA SER A 355 -2.48 -14.29 9.67
C SER A 355 -3.06 -14.93 8.42
N ARG A 356 -4.38 -15.16 8.42
CA ARG A 356 -5.15 -15.58 7.23
C ARG A 356 -5.05 -14.57 6.08
N GLN A 357 -4.89 -13.30 6.38
CA GLN A 357 -4.73 -12.27 5.35
C GLN A 357 -3.31 -12.27 4.74
N ASN A 358 -2.30 -12.69 5.52
CA ASN A 358 -0.94 -12.89 5.01
C ASN A 358 -0.85 -14.09 4.08
N GLN A 359 -1.57 -15.16 4.40
CA GLN A 359 -1.76 -16.32 3.53
C GLN A 359 -2.37 -15.92 2.19
N LYS A 360 -3.42 -15.08 2.20
CA LYS A 360 -4.02 -14.55 0.98
C LYS A 360 -3.03 -13.76 0.12
N ALA A 361 -2.20 -12.92 0.73
CA ALA A 361 -1.15 -12.19 0.00
C ALA A 361 -0.10 -13.14 -0.60
N MET A 362 0.23 -14.24 0.07
CA MET A 362 1.13 -15.26 -0.49
C MET A 362 0.48 -16.10 -1.58
N PHE A 363 -0.84 -16.29 -1.54
CA PHE A 363 -1.58 -17.05 -2.54
C PHE A 363 -1.54 -16.38 -3.93
N ASP A 364 -1.38 -15.06 -4.00
CA ASP A 364 -1.15 -14.36 -5.28
C ASP A 364 0.16 -14.81 -5.98
N HIS A 365 1.12 -15.33 -5.22
CA HIS A 365 2.38 -15.87 -5.71
C HIS A 365 2.39 -17.41 -5.80
N PHE A 366 1.24 -18.06 -5.63
CA PHE A 366 1.14 -19.51 -5.53
C PHE A 366 1.64 -20.24 -6.77
N ASP A 367 1.35 -19.72 -7.97
CA ASP A 367 1.78 -20.33 -9.23
C ASP A 367 3.31 -20.42 -9.34
N PHE A 368 4.00 -19.33 -9.00
CA PHE A 368 5.46 -19.28 -8.97
C PHE A 368 6.05 -20.27 -7.95
N LEU A 369 5.43 -20.41 -6.77
CA LEU A 369 5.88 -21.36 -5.75
C LEU A 369 5.74 -22.81 -6.24
N LEU A 370 4.66 -23.13 -6.97
CA LEU A 370 4.44 -24.46 -7.54
C LEU A 370 5.39 -24.76 -8.70
N GLU A 371 5.69 -23.78 -9.56
CA GLU A 371 6.66 -23.95 -10.66
C GLU A 371 8.06 -24.31 -10.15
N ASN A 372 8.43 -23.75 -9.01
CA ASN A 372 9.73 -23.97 -8.36
C ASN A 372 9.65 -25.00 -7.21
N SER A 373 8.58 -25.78 -7.15
CA SER A 373 8.32 -26.72 -6.04
C SER A 373 9.29 -27.91 -6.01
N ASN A 374 9.83 -28.31 -7.16
CA ASN A 374 10.81 -29.40 -7.30
C ASN A 374 12.20 -29.06 -6.71
N ILE A 375 12.41 -27.83 -6.26
CA ILE A 375 13.70 -27.36 -5.78
C ILE A 375 13.92 -27.82 -4.34
N LEU A 376 15.06 -28.52 -4.13
CA LEU A 376 15.53 -29.03 -2.83
C LEU A 376 14.70 -30.18 -2.22
N LEU A 377 13.80 -30.81 -2.98
CA LEU A 377 13.00 -31.94 -2.49
C LEU A 377 13.84 -33.22 -2.32
N SER A 378 14.76 -33.49 -3.24
CA SER A 378 15.59 -34.72 -3.24
C SER A 378 16.73 -34.76 -2.22
N ARG A 379 17.00 -33.66 -1.48
CA ARG A 379 18.14 -33.53 -0.55
C ARG A 379 17.75 -33.81 0.91
N PRO A 380 17.99 -35.01 1.45
CA PRO A 380 17.60 -35.34 2.83
C PRO A 380 18.39 -34.53 3.87
N SER A 381 19.61 -34.10 3.52
CA SER A 381 20.49 -33.30 4.37
C SER A 381 19.99 -31.86 4.58
N LEU A 382 19.11 -31.38 3.69
CA LEU A 382 18.52 -30.05 3.70
C LEU A 382 17.03 -30.13 3.97
N ARG A 383 16.63 -30.91 4.98
CA ARG A 383 15.25 -31.04 5.49
C ARG A 383 14.74 -29.72 6.13
N GLY A 384 15.02 -28.59 5.50
CA GLY A 384 14.51 -27.28 5.80
C GLY A 384 13.30 -26.95 4.93
N SER A 385 12.81 -25.72 5.08
CA SER A 385 11.64 -25.23 4.35
C SER A 385 11.93 -25.10 2.86
N THR A 386 11.00 -25.60 2.06
CA THR A 386 11.04 -25.58 0.59
C THR A 386 9.94 -24.67 0.03
N PRO A 387 10.00 -24.27 -1.25
CA PRO A 387 8.91 -23.50 -1.88
C PRO A 387 7.56 -24.23 -1.81
N LEU A 388 7.56 -25.56 -1.90
CA LEU A 388 6.37 -26.39 -1.71
C LEU A 388 5.80 -26.26 -0.29
N ASP A 389 6.67 -26.14 0.72
CA ASP A 389 6.24 -25.92 2.11
C ASP A 389 5.55 -24.57 2.30
N VAL A 390 6.04 -23.54 1.61
CA VAL A 390 5.42 -22.21 1.59
C VAL A 390 4.07 -22.25 0.89
N ALA A 391 3.99 -22.97 -0.24
CA ALA A 391 2.76 -23.11 -1.01
C ALA A 391 1.63 -23.70 -0.15
N TYR A 392 1.83 -24.84 0.51
CA TYR A 392 0.76 -25.36 1.37
C TYR A 392 0.54 -24.49 2.62
N SER A 393 1.59 -23.86 3.19
CA SER A 393 1.44 -22.94 4.34
C SER A 393 0.56 -21.73 4.00
N SER A 394 0.48 -21.34 2.73
CA SER A 394 -0.41 -20.28 2.25
C SER A 394 -1.89 -20.71 2.18
N LEU A 395 -2.19 -22.00 2.24
CA LEU A 395 -3.55 -22.56 2.22
C LEU A 395 -3.99 -23.08 3.60
N MET A 396 -3.03 -23.47 4.42
CA MET A 396 -3.25 -24.09 5.73
C MET A 396 -4.15 -23.20 6.61
N GLU A 397 -5.20 -23.76 7.21
CA GLU A 397 -6.13 -23.06 8.12
C GLU A 397 -6.95 -21.92 7.48
N ASN A 398 -7.03 -21.87 6.13
CA ASN A 398 -7.83 -20.91 5.38
C ASN A 398 -8.78 -21.59 4.39
N THR A 399 -10.01 -21.82 4.86
CA THR A 399 -11.06 -22.48 4.07
C THR A 399 -11.43 -21.71 2.80
N GLU A 400 -11.36 -20.37 2.81
CA GLU A 400 -11.64 -19.55 1.63
C GLU A 400 -10.65 -19.81 0.50
N LEU A 401 -9.35 -19.92 0.84
CA LEU A 401 -8.30 -20.18 -0.14
C LEU A 401 -8.30 -21.65 -0.60
N ALA A 402 -8.61 -22.58 0.30
CA ALA A 402 -8.80 -23.98 -0.07
C ALA A 402 -9.93 -24.15 -1.11
N LEU A 403 -11.02 -23.40 -0.97
CA LEU A 403 -12.10 -23.35 -1.96
C LEU A 403 -11.73 -22.61 -3.25
N ALA A 404 -10.81 -21.65 -3.18
CA ALA A 404 -10.29 -20.93 -4.34
C ALA A 404 -9.26 -21.74 -5.15
N LEU A 405 -8.79 -22.88 -4.62
CA LEU A 405 -7.84 -23.76 -5.29
C LEU A 405 -8.45 -24.35 -6.56
N ARG A 406 -7.80 -24.13 -7.70
CA ARG A 406 -8.24 -24.60 -9.01
C ARG A 406 -7.51 -25.85 -9.46
N GLU A 407 -8.12 -26.57 -10.39
CA GLU A 407 -7.61 -27.82 -10.96
C GLU A 407 -6.21 -27.68 -11.57
N HIS A 408 -5.92 -26.57 -12.25
CA HIS A 408 -4.63 -26.36 -12.93
C HIS A 408 -3.43 -26.34 -11.96
N TYR A 409 -3.64 -25.98 -10.70
CA TYR A 409 -2.59 -26.04 -9.68
C TYR A 409 -2.31 -27.48 -9.22
N LEU A 410 -3.37 -28.28 -9.06
CA LEU A 410 -3.26 -29.69 -8.67
C LEU A 410 -2.67 -30.54 -9.80
N GLU A 411 -2.98 -30.21 -11.05
CA GLU A 411 -2.41 -30.87 -12.23
C GLU A 411 -0.88 -30.75 -12.26
N LYS A 412 -0.33 -29.55 -11.97
CA LYS A 412 1.14 -29.36 -11.87
C LYS A 412 1.77 -30.31 -10.84
N ILE A 413 1.18 -30.42 -9.65
CA ILE A 413 1.67 -31.33 -8.60
C ILE A 413 1.50 -32.80 -8.99
N ALA A 414 0.40 -33.17 -9.62
CA ALA A 414 0.17 -34.53 -10.11
C ALA A 414 1.20 -34.93 -11.18
N VAL A 415 1.56 -34.02 -12.09
CA VAL A 415 2.62 -34.23 -13.07
C VAL A 415 3.96 -34.44 -12.38
N TYR A 416 4.32 -33.62 -11.39
CA TYR A 416 5.56 -33.80 -10.64
C TYR A 416 5.61 -35.12 -9.86
N LEU A 417 4.50 -35.50 -9.20
CA LEU A 417 4.39 -36.78 -8.53
C LEU A 417 4.52 -37.96 -9.50
N SER A 418 3.95 -37.86 -10.71
CA SER A 418 4.08 -38.90 -11.73
C SER A 418 5.52 -39.09 -12.20
N ARG A 419 6.29 -37.99 -12.31
CA ARG A 419 7.72 -38.03 -12.66
C ARG A 419 8.56 -38.66 -11.57
N CYS A 420 8.27 -38.33 -10.31
CA CYS A 420 8.90 -38.91 -9.13
C CYS A 420 8.73 -40.45 -9.08
N GLY A 421 7.59 -40.97 -9.51
CA GLY A 421 7.35 -42.42 -9.65
C GLY A 421 8.14 -43.12 -10.76
N LEU A 422 8.82 -42.37 -11.63
CA LEU A 422 9.56 -42.88 -12.80
C LEU A 422 11.06 -42.53 -12.76
N GLN A 423 11.51 -41.78 -11.76
CA GLN A 423 12.88 -41.29 -11.65
C GLN A 423 13.55 -41.85 -10.39
N SER A 424 14.72 -42.47 -10.58
CA SER A 424 15.59 -42.88 -9.48
C SER A 424 16.25 -41.66 -8.82
N ASN A 425 16.34 -41.66 -7.49
CA ASN A 425 17.04 -40.61 -6.75
C ASN A 425 18.57 -40.77 -6.91
N SER A 426 19.15 -39.98 -7.81
CA SER A 426 20.59 -40.03 -8.12
C SER A 426 21.47 -39.72 -6.91
N GLU A 427 21.05 -38.82 -6.02
CA GLU A 427 21.83 -38.46 -4.83
C GLU A 427 21.88 -39.58 -3.79
N LEU A 428 20.81 -40.37 -3.65
CA LEU A 428 20.79 -41.54 -2.77
C LEU A 428 21.64 -42.68 -3.36
N VAL A 429 21.57 -42.88 -4.68
CA VAL A 429 22.41 -43.86 -5.38
C VAL A 429 23.90 -43.49 -5.23
N GLU A 430 24.26 -42.21 -5.37
CA GLU A 430 25.64 -41.73 -5.12
C GLU A 430 26.11 -41.98 -3.67
N LYS A 431 25.19 -41.97 -2.70
CA LYS A 431 25.48 -42.30 -1.29
C LYS A 431 25.53 -43.81 -1.00
N GLY A 432 25.35 -44.65 -2.02
CA GLY A 432 25.43 -46.11 -1.92
C GLY A 432 24.13 -46.81 -1.53
N TYR A 433 22.97 -46.13 -1.62
CA TYR A 433 21.68 -46.77 -1.43
C TYR A 433 21.26 -47.57 -2.67
N PRO A 434 20.48 -48.66 -2.52
CA PRO A 434 19.92 -49.40 -3.64
C PRO A 434 19.00 -48.53 -4.49
N ASP A 435 19.10 -48.66 -5.82
CA ASP A 435 18.17 -47.99 -6.73
C ASP A 435 16.80 -48.67 -6.68
N LEU A 436 15.78 -47.90 -6.30
CA LEU A 436 14.39 -48.34 -6.18
C LEU A 436 13.59 -48.13 -7.48
N GLY A 437 14.12 -47.36 -8.44
CA GLY A 437 13.42 -46.96 -9.66
C GLY A 437 12.38 -45.84 -9.49
N TRP A 438 12.26 -45.27 -8.28
CA TRP A 438 11.41 -44.12 -7.94
C TRP A 438 12.00 -43.35 -6.75
N ASP A 439 11.57 -42.10 -6.52
CA ASP A 439 12.07 -41.26 -5.42
C ASP A 439 11.11 -41.24 -4.20
N PRO A 440 11.43 -41.96 -3.10
CA PRO A 440 10.57 -41.96 -1.91
C PRO A 440 10.58 -40.64 -1.15
N VAL A 441 11.62 -39.82 -1.26
CA VAL A 441 11.78 -38.58 -0.47
C VAL A 441 10.97 -37.47 -1.08
N GLU A 442 11.02 -37.29 -2.40
CA GLU A 442 10.21 -36.30 -3.10
C GLU A 442 8.72 -36.65 -3.07
N GLY A 443 8.40 -37.95 -3.23
CA GLY A 443 7.03 -38.44 -3.25
C GLY A 443 6.27 -38.14 -1.96
N GLU A 444 6.91 -38.33 -0.80
CA GLU A 444 6.32 -37.99 0.52
C GLU A 444 5.89 -36.51 0.58
N ARG A 445 6.72 -35.59 0.08
CA ARG A 445 6.46 -34.14 0.17
C ARG A 445 5.29 -33.70 -0.72
N TYR A 446 5.17 -34.26 -1.92
CA TYR A 446 4.03 -34.00 -2.80
C TYR A 446 2.72 -34.56 -2.24
N LEU A 447 2.77 -35.75 -1.64
CA LEU A 447 1.60 -36.34 -0.96
C LEU A 447 1.20 -35.54 0.27
N ASP A 448 2.16 -35.05 1.05
CA ASP A 448 1.91 -34.17 2.18
C ASP A 448 1.22 -32.87 1.73
N PHE A 449 1.66 -32.25 0.64
CA PHE A 449 0.99 -31.09 0.05
C PHE A 449 -0.49 -31.39 -0.25
N LEU A 450 -0.78 -32.50 -0.93
CA LEU A 450 -2.15 -32.90 -1.26
C LEU A 450 -2.98 -33.18 0.00
N ARG A 451 -2.38 -33.82 1.00
CA ARG A 451 -3.00 -34.05 2.30
C ARG A 451 -3.37 -32.72 2.96
N PHE A 452 -2.45 -31.76 3.03
CA PHE A 452 -2.69 -30.47 3.68
C PHE A 452 -3.73 -29.61 2.97
N CYS A 453 -3.95 -29.78 1.67
CA CYS A 453 -5.04 -29.12 0.95
C CYS A 453 -6.44 -29.52 1.47
N VAL A 454 -6.57 -30.71 2.09
CA VAL A 454 -7.86 -31.26 2.55
C VAL A 454 -7.96 -31.35 4.07
N TRP A 455 -6.83 -31.47 4.79
CA TRP A 455 -6.81 -31.91 6.19
C TRP A 455 -7.31 -30.87 7.22
N VAL A 456 -7.51 -29.61 6.85
CA VAL A 456 -7.84 -28.51 7.80
C VAL A 456 -9.25 -27.95 7.58
N ASN A 457 -10.08 -28.63 6.80
CA ASN A 457 -11.49 -28.28 6.60
C ASN A 457 -12.41 -29.03 7.57
#